data_AF-A0AA43FSR4-F1
#
_entry.id   AF-A0AA43FSR4-F1
#
_cell.length_a   1.000
_cell.length_b   1.000
_cell.length_c   1.000
_cell.angle_alpha   90.00
_cell.angle_beta   90.00
_cell.angle_gamma   90.00
#
_symmetry.space_group_name_H-M   'P 1'
#
loop_
_entity.id
_entity.type
_entity.pdbx_description
1 polymer ?
#
loop_
_entity_poly.entity_id
_entity_poly.type
_entity_poly.pdbx_seq_one_letter_code
_entity_poly.pdbx_strand_id
1 'polypeptide(L)'
;MNSMLEFTSPVSAKVGEGRRHAVRSVAALVAVGTLVACGGPEDEEGRSEVTASVQAEDIASGNILVRGVVGPDTLHIEPVFAVSGAEPSGEDPDGEHRLQGFDEAGGLLFDVALRGAAVPMPSGEGATHFSLVLSPGEGGIRLHRLVLLASDGRKLTRTATHSAARLRDALVGGEAVAVERSDDGVVRVRWDAETFPALMVRHPETGELLAIGRSGEVSLPGEWSTLRVEVSDGVRSAGAVLPVH
;
A
#
# COMPACT_ATOMS: atom_id res chain seq x y z
N MET A 1 -32.64 -34.93 -13.45
CA MET A 1 -31.34 -35.48 -13.89
C MET A 1 -30.30 -35.03 -12.89
N ASN A 2 -29.73 -36.02 -12.19
CA ASN A 2 -28.77 -35.89 -11.09
C ASN A 2 -27.35 -35.56 -11.59
N SER A 3 -26.60 -34.81 -10.78
CA SER A 3 -25.14 -34.90 -10.48
C SER A 3 -24.79 -33.65 -9.67
N MET A 4 -24.41 -33.60 -8.38
CA MET A 4 -23.73 -34.50 -7.43
C MET A 4 -22.32 -34.90 -7.84
N LEU A 5 -21.31 -34.27 -7.21
CA LEU A 5 -19.93 -34.68 -6.87
C LEU A 5 -19.34 -33.53 -6.01
N GLU A 6 -19.44 -33.52 -4.68
CA GLU A 6 -18.56 -34.12 -3.65
C GLU A 6 -17.07 -33.67 -3.62
N PHE A 7 -16.76 -32.94 -2.53
CA PHE A 7 -15.58 -32.94 -1.64
C PHE A 7 -14.22 -33.44 -2.12
N THR A 8 -13.16 -32.64 -1.84
CA THR A 8 -12.06 -33.04 -0.93
C THR A 8 -11.27 -31.80 -0.42
N SER A 9 -11.18 -31.66 0.91
CA SER A 9 -10.00 -31.18 1.66
C SER A 9 -9.34 -32.45 2.27
N PRO A 10 -8.14 -32.48 2.90
CA PRO A 10 -7.37 -31.37 3.51
C PRO A 10 -5.82 -31.45 3.34
N VAL A 11 -5.07 -30.44 3.80
CA VAL A 11 -3.70 -30.65 4.33
C VAL A 11 -3.46 -29.73 5.54
N SER A 12 -3.17 -30.38 6.67
CA SER A 12 -2.57 -29.82 7.89
C SER A 12 -1.11 -29.47 7.67
N ALA A 13 -0.65 -28.32 8.19
CA ALA A 13 0.75 -28.11 8.49
C ALA A 13 0.95 -27.33 9.81
N LYS A 14 1.34 -28.11 10.82
CA LYS A 14 2.21 -27.85 11.97
C LYS A 14 2.40 -26.41 12.50
N VAL A 15 1.93 -26.27 13.74
CA VAL A 15 2.44 -25.44 14.82
C VAL A 15 3.96 -25.63 14.99
N GLY A 16 4.70 -24.53 14.95
CA GLY A 16 6.10 -24.44 15.37
C GLY A 16 6.23 -23.40 16.48
N GLU A 17 6.41 -23.87 17.70
CA GLU A 17 6.57 -23.08 18.91
C GLU A 17 8.07 -22.84 19.19
N GLY A 18 8.43 -21.58 19.50
CA GLY A 18 9.54 -21.27 20.40
C GLY A 18 10.89 -20.86 19.77
N ARG A 19 11.23 -19.57 19.92
CA ARG A 19 12.36 -19.16 20.79
C ARG A 19 12.42 -17.64 20.96
N ARG A 20 12.40 -17.22 22.23
CA ARG A 20 12.79 -15.88 22.72
C ARG A 20 14.32 -15.78 22.82
N HIS A 21 14.79 -14.54 23.00
CA HIS A 21 16.17 -14.04 23.26
C HIS A 21 16.79 -13.40 22.02
N ALA A 22 17.46 -12.24 22.08
CA ALA A 22 17.73 -11.30 23.16
C ALA A 22 18.09 -9.96 22.51
N VAL A 23 17.84 -8.89 23.26
CA VAL A 23 18.32 -7.54 23.02
C VAL A 23 19.85 -7.53 22.87
N ARG A 24 20.37 -6.80 21.87
CA ARG A 24 21.63 -6.07 21.98
C ARG A 24 21.66 -4.94 20.96
N SER A 25 21.38 -3.73 21.46
CA SER A 25 21.78 -2.48 20.85
C SER A 25 23.30 -2.46 20.71
N VAL A 26 23.81 -2.16 19.52
CA VAL A 26 25.19 -1.71 19.33
C VAL A 26 25.11 -0.40 18.56
N ALA A 27 25.57 0.65 19.24
CA ALA A 27 25.84 1.96 18.67
C ALA A 27 27.26 2.00 18.10
N ALA A 28 27.49 3.04 17.27
CA ALA A 28 28.77 3.52 16.75
C ALA A 28 29.30 2.73 15.53
N LEU A 29 29.94 3.36 14.54
CA LEU A 29 30.87 4.48 14.61
C LEU A 29 30.91 5.19 13.24
N VAL A 30 30.89 6.52 13.24
CA VAL A 30 31.27 7.35 12.09
C VAL A 30 32.77 7.20 11.86
N ALA A 31 33.18 6.83 10.65
CA ALA A 31 34.55 6.95 10.20
C ALA A 31 34.59 7.84 8.95
N VAL A 32 35.07 9.07 9.14
CA VAL A 32 35.50 9.97 8.07
C VAL A 32 36.88 9.49 7.65
N GLY A 33 37.00 9.00 6.41
CA GLY A 33 38.27 8.66 5.78
C GLY A 33 38.48 9.52 4.55
N THR A 34 39.32 10.54 4.66
CA THR A 34 39.91 11.25 3.52
C THR A 34 41.10 10.43 3.02
N LEU A 35 41.00 9.89 1.81
CA LEU A 35 42.14 9.34 1.06
C LEU A 35 42.44 10.25 -0.13
N VAL A 36 43.63 10.85 -0.09
CA VAL A 36 44.31 11.43 -1.26
C VAL A 36 45.12 10.29 -1.88
N ALA A 37 44.85 9.99 -3.14
CA ALA A 37 45.71 9.12 -3.96
C ALA A 37 45.96 9.80 -5.31
N CYS A 38 47.23 10.01 -5.63
CA CYS A 38 47.71 10.42 -6.94
C CYS A 38 48.13 9.18 -7.73
N GLY A 39 47.69 9.09 -9.00
CA GLY A 39 48.48 8.48 -10.08
C GLY A 39 47.87 7.29 -10.82
N GLY A 40 47.71 7.43 -12.14
CA GLY A 40 47.67 6.35 -13.13
C GLY A 40 46.45 6.37 -14.07
N PRO A 41 46.61 6.72 -15.36
CA PRO A 41 45.56 6.53 -16.37
C PRO A 41 45.71 5.13 -17.00
N GLU A 42 44.78 4.24 -16.69
CA GLU A 42 44.57 3.01 -17.46
C GLU A 42 43.12 3.01 -17.95
N ASP A 43 42.98 2.75 -19.24
CA ASP A 43 41.76 2.79 -20.03
C ASP A 43 40.74 1.75 -19.53
N GLU A 44 39.82 2.16 -18.65
CA GLU A 44 38.59 1.42 -18.40
C GLU A 44 37.45 2.04 -19.23
N GLU A 45 37.14 1.34 -20.31
CA GLU A 45 35.98 1.55 -21.17
C GLU A 45 34.72 1.50 -20.29
N GLY A 46 34.23 2.69 -19.96
CA GLY A 46 33.20 2.96 -18.98
C GLY A 46 31.88 2.28 -19.32
N ARG A 47 31.66 1.10 -18.72
CA ARG A 47 30.33 0.59 -18.46
C ARG A 47 29.78 1.40 -17.29
N SER A 48 29.22 2.58 -17.59
CA SER A 48 28.36 3.30 -16.65
C SER A 48 27.24 2.37 -16.24
N GLU A 49 27.39 1.72 -15.09
CA GLU A 49 26.23 1.31 -14.28
C GLU A 49 25.47 2.60 -13.99
N VAL A 50 24.48 2.89 -14.83
CA VAL A 50 23.43 3.83 -14.52
C VAL A 50 22.63 3.16 -13.40
N THR A 51 23.13 3.25 -12.18
CA THR A 51 22.36 2.96 -10.98
C THR A 51 21.31 4.05 -10.92
N ALA A 52 20.19 3.83 -11.63
CA ALA A 52 19.02 4.69 -11.54
C ALA A 52 18.67 4.77 -10.06
N SER A 53 18.99 5.90 -9.44
CA SER A 53 18.66 6.17 -8.05
C SER A 53 17.14 6.08 -7.94
N VAL A 54 16.63 4.96 -7.42
CA VAL A 54 15.25 4.85 -7.00
C VAL A 54 15.06 5.83 -5.84
N GLN A 55 14.61 7.04 -6.18
CA GLN A 55 14.19 8.02 -5.19
C GLN A 55 12.84 7.53 -4.68
N ALA A 56 12.83 6.93 -3.49
CA ALA A 56 11.59 6.78 -2.73
C ALA A 56 11.14 8.20 -2.36
N GLU A 57 10.41 8.86 -3.26
CA GLU A 57 9.74 10.11 -2.93
C GLU A 57 8.76 9.82 -1.81
N ASP A 58 8.85 10.62 -0.75
CA ASP A 58 7.92 10.58 0.36
C ASP A 58 6.52 10.96 -0.16
N ILE A 59 5.77 9.93 -0.56
CA ILE A 59 4.31 9.96 -0.63
C ILE A 59 3.71 10.25 0.78
N ALA A 60 4.57 10.34 1.80
CA ALA A 60 4.28 10.69 3.18
C ALA A 60 3.57 12.04 3.38
N SER A 61 3.60 13.00 2.45
CA SER A 61 2.90 14.29 2.59
C SER A 61 1.76 14.43 1.58
N GLY A 62 0.71 13.65 1.77
CA GLY A 62 -0.46 13.67 0.89
C GLY A 62 -1.75 13.29 1.59
N ASN A 63 -2.86 13.65 0.95
CA ASN A 63 -4.17 13.15 1.33
C ASN A 63 -4.22 11.65 1.09
N ILE A 64 -5.12 10.96 1.78
CA ILE A 64 -5.34 9.52 1.62
C ILE A 64 -6.71 9.24 1.02
N LEU A 65 -6.79 8.23 0.16
CA LEU A 65 -8.04 7.66 -0.30
C LEU A 65 -8.42 6.49 0.61
N VAL A 66 -9.56 6.60 1.28
CA VAL A 66 -10.18 5.50 2.02
C VAL A 66 -11.49 5.14 1.34
N ARG A 67 -11.62 3.88 0.95
CA ARG A 67 -12.84 3.32 0.37
C ARG A 67 -13.33 2.16 1.21
N GLY A 68 -14.62 1.89 1.13
CA GLY A 68 -15.18 0.76 1.85
C GLY A 68 -16.66 0.56 1.62
N VAL A 69 -17.19 -0.41 2.34
CA VAL A 69 -18.58 -0.85 2.28
C VAL A 69 -19.12 -1.04 3.68
N VAL A 70 -20.32 -0.54 3.91
CA VAL A 70 -21.16 -0.82 5.08
C VAL A 70 -22.45 -1.45 4.56
N GLY A 71 -22.62 -2.75 4.78
CA GLY A 71 -23.84 -3.49 4.45
C GLY A 71 -24.36 -4.28 5.65
N PRO A 72 -25.50 -4.98 5.53
CA PRO A 72 -26.14 -5.69 6.64
C PRO A 72 -25.20 -6.65 7.37
N ASP A 73 -24.41 -7.40 6.60
CA ASP A 73 -23.47 -8.40 7.13
C ASP A 73 -22.00 -8.06 6.86
N THR A 74 -21.73 -6.92 6.23
CA THR A 74 -20.38 -6.57 5.75
C THR A 74 -19.94 -5.21 6.28
N LEU A 75 -18.81 -5.20 6.99
CA LEU A 75 -17.99 -4.00 7.16
C LEU A 75 -16.65 -4.25 6.48
N HIS A 76 -16.33 -3.42 5.50
CA HIS A 76 -15.08 -3.54 4.76
C HIS A 76 -14.45 -2.18 4.54
N ILE A 77 -13.14 -2.11 4.72
CA ILE A 77 -12.30 -1.00 4.29
C ILE A 77 -11.30 -1.58 3.29
N GLU A 78 -11.22 -0.99 2.11
CA GLU A 78 -10.19 -1.30 1.14
C GLU A 78 -8.81 -0.80 1.62
N PRO A 79 -7.71 -1.38 1.11
CA PRO A 79 -6.38 -0.84 1.38
C PRO A 79 -6.27 0.65 1.06
N VAL A 80 -5.65 1.39 1.98
CA VAL A 80 -5.47 2.84 1.87
C VAL A 80 -4.29 3.13 0.95
N PHE A 81 -4.47 4.15 0.12
CA PHE A 81 -3.42 4.71 -0.72
C PHE A 81 -3.39 6.21 -0.56
N ALA A 82 -2.22 6.81 -0.74
CA ALA A 82 -2.10 8.24 -0.84
C ALA A 82 -2.60 8.72 -2.20
N VAL A 83 -3.05 9.97 -2.22
CA VAL A 83 -3.52 10.66 -3.40
C VAL A 83 -2.93 12.07 -3.43
N SER A 84 -2.37 12.43 -4.59
CA SER A 84 -1.82 13.76 -4.85
C SER A 84 -2.84 14.63 -5.55
N GLY A 85 -2.96 15.89 -5.14
CA GLY A 85 -3.79 16.90 -5.81
C GLY A 85 -5.30 16.74 -5.64
N ALA A 86 -5.77 15.71 -4.92
CA ALA A 86 -7.19 15.58 -4.59
C ALA A 86 -7.52 16.41 -3.34
N GLU A 87 -8.53 17.26 -3.43
CA GLU A 87 -9.07 18.00 -2.29
C GLU A 87 -9.68 17.02 -1.27
N PRO A 88 -9.59 17.31 0.05
CA PRO A 88 -10.27 16.51 1.06
C PRO A 88 -11.78 16.49 0.82
N SER A 89 -12.39 15.32 1.00
CA SER A 89 -13.83 15.21 0.96
C SER A 89 -14.45 16.07 2.06
N GLY A 90 -15.53 16.77 1.73
CA GLY A 90 -16.30 17.50 2.72
C GLY A 90 -16.85 16.56 3.79
N GLU A 91 -17.00 17.09 5.01
CA GLU A 91 -17.70 16.37 6.07
C GLU A 91 -19.18 16.23 5.71
N ASP A 92 -19.76 15.06 5.97
CA ASP A 92 -21.20 14.87 5.98
C ASP A 92 -21.67 14.79 7.44
N PRO A 93 -22.08 15.90 8.07
CA PRO A 93 -22.47 15.90 9.48
C PRO A 93 -23.71 15.03 9.75
N ASP A 94 -24.48 14.70 8.72
CA ASP A 94 -25.65 13.81 8.80
C ASP A 94 -25.29 12.35 8.50
N GLY A 95 -23.99 12.04 8.36
CA GLY A 95 -23.49 10.68 8.15
C GLY A 95 -23.79 9.76 9.32
N GLU A 96 -24.45 8.63 9.02
CA GLU A 96 -24.88 7.64 10.01
C GLU A 96 -23.74 6.73 10.49
N HIS A 97 -22.65 6.67 9.74
CA HIS A 97 -21.46 5.89 10.07
C HIS A 97 -20.31 6.82 10.41
N ARG A 98 -19.32 6.33 11.15
CA ARG A 98 -18.09 7.07 11.46
C ARG A 98 -16.84 6.33 11.02
N LEU A 99 -15.90 7.07 10.47
CA LEU A 99 -14.55 6.60 10.16
C LEU A 99 -13.54 7.43 10.95
N GLN A 100 -12.74 6.74 11.76
CA GLN A 100 -11.72 7.35 12.60
C GLN A 100 -10.33 6.83 12.22
N GLY A 101 -9.36 7.72 12.20
CA GLY A 101 -7.95 7.42 11.98
C GLY A 101 -7.13 7.78 13.21
N PHE A 102 -6.20 6.91 13.59
CA PHE A 102 -5.32 7.11 14.75
C PHE A 102 -3.87 6.92 14.35
N ASP A 103 -2.97 7.65 15.01
CA ASP A 103 -1.53 7.40 14.95
C ASP A 103 -1.11 6.26 15.89
N GLU A 104 0.19 5.96 15.89
CA GLU A 104 0.79 4.88 16.68
C GLU A 104 0.71 5.11 18.19
N ALA A 105 0.67 6.37 18.63
CA ALA A 105 0.47 6.73 20.03
C ALA A 105 -1.02 6.66 20.45
N GLY A 106 -1.92 6.39 19.51
CA GLY A 106 -3.37 6.40 19.73
C GLY A 106 -3.99 7.79 19.64
N GLY A 107 -3.23 8.80 19.21
CA GLY A 107 -3.73 10.13 18.91
C GLY A 107 -4.67 10.11 17.71
N LEU A 108 -5.80 10.81 17.82
CA LEU A 108 -6.78 10.93 16.74
C LEU A 108 -6.22 11.84 15.63
N LEU A 109 -6.14 11.32 14.41
CA LEU A 109 -5.72 12.07 13.21
C LEU A 109 -6.92 12.67 12.48
N PHE A 110 -8.03 11.94 12.42
CA PHE A 110 -9.29 12.41 11.85
C PHE A 110 -10.46 11.60 12.41
N ASP A 111 -11.65 12.20 12.38
CA ASP A 111 -12.92 11.58 12.74
C ASP A 111 -14.02 12.18 11.87
N VAL A 112 -14.49 11.40 10.90
CA VAL A 112 -15.47 11.86 9.91
C VAL A 112 -16.74 11.04 9.98
N ALA A 113 -17.88 11.72 9.93
CA ALA A 113 -19.16 11.10 9.66
C ALA A 113 -19.31 10.85 8.15
N LEU A 114 -19.90 9.71 7.78
CA LEU A 114 -20.11 9.33 6.39
C LEU A 114 -21.51 8.78 6.14
N ARG A 115 -22.09 9.25 5.04
CA ARG A 115 -23.32 8.77 4.41
C ARG A 115 -22.91 8.27 3.03
N GLY A 116 -22.44 7.02 2.94
CA GLY A 116 -22.00 6.51 1.64
C GLY A 116 -23.15 6.49 0.61
N ALA A 117 -22.82 6.18 -0.63
CA ALA A 117 -23.81 5.98 -1.68
C ALA A 117 -24.44 4.59 -1.52
N ALA A 118 -25.78 4.55 -1.43
CA ALA A 118 -26.51 3.29 -1.45
C ALA A 118 -26.36 2.62 -2.82
N VAL A 119 -25.88 1.38 -2.83
CA VAL A 119 -25.84 0.52 -4.02
C VAL A 119 -26.98 -0.50 -3.90
N PRO A 120 -27.97 -0.46 -4.81
CA PRO A 120 -29.07 -1.42 -4.80
C PRO A 120 -28.55 -2.86 -4.94
N MET A 121 -29.00 -3.75 -4.06
CA MET A 121 -28.69 -5.18 -4.10
C MET A 121 -29.95 -5.98 -4.44
N PRO A 122 -29.86 -7.08 -5.21
CA PRO A 122 -31.01 -7.92 -5.55
C PRO A 122 -31.77 -8.49 -4.33
N SER A 123 -31.09 -8.63 -3.18
CA SER A 123 -31.62 -9.16 -1.92
C SER A 123 -32.35 -8.14 -1.04
N GLY A 124 -32.52 -6.89 -1.50
CA GLY A 124 -33.34 -5.87 -0.83
C GLY A 124 -32.55 -4.92 0.06
N GLU A 125 -31.80 -5.42 1.04
CA GLU A 125 -30.93 -4.56 1.84
C GLU A 125 -29.66 -4.20 1.05
N GLY A 126 -29.55 -2.92 0.66
CA GLY A 126 -28.43 -2.39 -0.09
C GLY A 126 -27.16 -2.28 0.76
N ALA A 127 -26.01 -2.22 0.09
CA ALA A 127 -24.75 -1.89 0.72
C ALA A 127 -24.41 -0.42 0.45
N THR A 128 -23.92 0.26 1.47
CA THR A 128 -23.47 1.65 1.40
C THR A 128 -21.98 1.67 1.07
N HIS A 129 -21.64 2.09 -0.14
CA HIS A 129 -20.25 2.28 -0.55
C HIS A 129 -19.80 3.70 -0.25
N PHE A 130 -18.58 3.87 0.25
CA PHE A 130 -18.00 5.19 0.45
C PHE A 130 -16.62 5.29 -0.17
N SER A 131 -16.25 6.52 -0.54
CA SER A 131 -14.95 6.88 -1.07
C SER A 131 -14.62 8.28 -0.57
N LEU A 132 -13.64 8.39 0.31
CA LEU A 132 -13.27 9.62 1.00
C LEU A 132 -11.80 9.93 0.74
N VAL A 133 -11.53 11.20 0.46
CA VAL A 133 -10.18 11.77 0.47
C VAL A 133 -10.01 12.48 1.81
N LEU A 134 -9.02 12.08 2.61
CA LEU A 134 -8.83 12.58 3.98
C LEU A 134 -7.44 13.19 4.13
N SER A 135 -7.33 14.20 5.01
CA SER A 135 -6.05 14.86 5.34
C SER A 135 -5.63 14.54 6.77
N PRO A 136 -4.87 13.46 7.02
CA PRO A 136 -4.36 13.12 8.36
C PRO A 136 -3.24 14.06 8.87
N GLY A 137 -3.07 15.26 8.31
CA GLY A 137 -2.02 16.21 8.66
C GLY A 137 -0.71 15.94 7.91
N GLU A 138 0.32 15.44 8.60
CA GLU A 138 1.64 15.05 8.04
C GLU A 138 1.55 13.77 7.16
N GLY A 139 0.44 13.64 6.43
CA GLY A 139 0.06 12.60 5.49
C GLY A 139 -0.16 11.18 6.05
N GLY A 140 -0.50 10.27 5.13
CA GLY A 140 -0.98 8.92 5.45
C GLY A 140 0.02 8.05 6.22
N ILE A 141 1.30 8.42 6.25
CA ILE A 141 2.36 7.60 6.84
C ILE A 141 2.23 7.44 8.36
N ARG A 142 1.61 8.43 9.03
CA ARG A 142 1.36 8.39 10.47
C ARG A 142 0.19 7.49 10.86
N LEU A 143 -0.73 7.24 9.93
CA LEU A 143 -1.93 6.46 10.18
C LEU A 143 -1.55 5.05 10.63
N HIS A 144 -1.85 4.68 11.85
CA HIS A 144 -1.56 3.35 12.40
C HIS A 144 -2.81 2.49 12.50
N ARG A 145 -3.97 3.11 12.72
CA ARG A 145 -5.21 2.39 12.92
C ARG A 145 -6.39 3.11 12.29
N LEU A 146 -7.25 2.34 11.64
CA LEU A 146 -8.55 2.77 11.15
C LEU A 146 -9.66 2.07 11.94
N VAL A 147 -10.69 2.83 12.27
CA VAL A 147 -11.90 2.33 12.91
C VAL A 147 -13.11 2.78 12.10
N LEU A 148 -13.90 1.83 11.61
CA LEU A 148 -15.21 2.08 11.00
C LEU A 148 -16.30 1.64 11.97
N LEU A 149 -17.19 2.57 12.32
CA LEU A 149 -18.33 2.38 13.18
C LEU A 149 -19.61 2.51 12.35
N ALA A 150 -20.39 1.44 12.28
CA ALA A 150 -21.70 1.46 11.64
C ALA A 150 -22.76 1.99 12.60
N SER A 151 -23.89 2.43 12.05
CA SER A 151 -25.01 3.01 12.82
C SER A 151 -25.67 1.98 13.74
N ASP A 152 -25.58 0.70 13.40
CA ASP A 152 -26.06 -0.43 14.20
C ASP A 152 -25.09 -0.82 15.35
N GLY A 153 -24.00 -0.07 15.53
CA GLY A 153 -23.00 -0.29 16.58
C GLY A 153 -21.90 -1.30 16.24
N ARG A 154 -21.95 -1.96 15.07
CA ARG A 154 -20.84 -2.81 14.63
C ARG A 154 -19.58 -1.99 14.37
N LYS A 155 -18.44 -2.63 14.59
CA LYS A 155 -17.12 -2.01 14.50
C LYS A 155 -16.15 -2.87 13.71
N LEU A 156 -15.51 -2.27 12.72
CA LEU A 156 -14.33 -2.82 12.07
C LEU A 156 -13.10 -2.04 12.52
N THR A 157 -12.00 -2.73 12.81
CA THR A 157 -10.71 -2.11 13.10
C THR A 157 -9.64 -2.71 12.21
N ARG A 158 -8.85 -1.86 11.56
CA ARG A 158 -7.64 -2.25 10.83
C ARG A 158 -6.44 -1.57 11.47
N THR A 159 -5.34 -2.30 11.58
CA THR A 159 -4.08 -1.80 12.12
C THR A 159 -2.99 -2.01 11.08
N ALA A 160 -2.12 -1.03 10.91
CA ALA A 160 -0.94 -1.12 10.08
C ALA A 160 -0.10 -2.33 10.53
N THR A 161 0.30 -3.18 9.58
CA THR A 161 1.11 -4.36 9.85
C THR A 161 2.60 -4.09 9.67
N HIS A 162 2.94 -3.00 8.97
CA HIS A 162 4.33 -2.65 8.66
C HIS A 162 4.69 -1.23 9.12
N SER A 163 5.98 -1.04 9.37
CA SER A 163 6.52 0.31 9.58
C SER A 163 6.60 1.07 8.25
N ALA A 164 6.58 2.39 8.34
CA ALA A 164 6.83 3.27 7.20
C ALA A 164 8.14 2.94 6.47
N ALA A 165 9.20 2.63 7.24
CA ALA A 165 10.49 2.24 6.68
C ALA A 165 10.38 0.92 5.90
N ARG A 166 9.70 -0.10 6.46
CA ARG A 166 9.55 -1.39 5.79
C ARG A 166 8.81 -1.30 4.45
N LEU A 167 7.78 -0.45 4.37
CA LEU A 167 7.05 -0.18 3.14
C LEU A 167 7.95 0.48 2.07
N ARG A 168 8.82 1.40 2.47
CA ARG A 168 9.80 2.02 1.56
C ARG A 168 10.85 1.02 1.09
N ASP A 169 11.40 0.23 2.01
CA ASP A 169 12.41 -0.79 1.70
C ASP A 169 11.89 -1.84 0.71
N ALA A 170 10.59 -2.17 0.78
CA ALA A 170 9.93 -3.08 -0.15
C ALA A 170 9.97 -2.61 -1.62
N LEU A 171 10.03 -1.31 -1.85
CA LEU A 171 10.05 -0.72 -3.20
C LEU A 171 11.47 -0.52 -3.73
N VAL A 172 12.42 -0.16 -2.86
CA VAL A 172 13.79 0.17 -3.28
C VAL A 172 14.68 -1.07 -3.37
N GLY A 173 14.43 -2.09 -2.54
CA GLY A 173 15.27 -3.29 -2.48
C GLY A 173 15.04 -4.30 -3.60
N GLY A 174 14.03 -4.11 -4.46
CA GLY A 174 13.69 -5.04 -5.56
C GLY A 174 13.17 -6.42 -5.13
N GLU A 175 13.24 -6.77 -3.84
CA GLU A 175 12.85 -8.10 -3.34
C GLU A 175 11.32 -8.29 -3.26
N ALA A 176 10.57 -7.23 -2.95
CA ALA A 176 9.13 -7.34 -2.72
C ALA A 176 8.27 -6.86 -3.90
N VAL A 177 8.84 -6.08 -4.81
CA VAL A 177 8.17 -5.57 -6.00
C VAL A 177 9.12 -5.69 -7.20
N ALA A 178 8.67 -6.36 -8.26
CA ALA A 178 9.39 -6.50 -9.52
C ALA A 178 8.58 -5.85 -10.65
N VAL A 179 9.26 -5.09 -11.51
CA VAL A 179 8.66 -4.42 -12.68
C VAL A 179 9.45 -4.83 -13.92
N GLU A 180 8.85 -5.66 -14.75
CA GLU A 180 9.51 -6.30 -15.89
C GLU A 180 8.67 -6.16 -17.16
N ARG A 181 9.32 -5.97 -18.29
CA ARG A 181 8.71 -6.05 -19.61
C ARG A 181 8.81 -7.48 -20.15
N SER A 182 7.69 -8.03 -20.61
CA SER A 182 7.70 -9.29 -21.37
C SER A 182 7.94 -9.06 -22.87
N ASP A 183 8.36 -10.12 -23.57
CA ASP A 183 8.69 -10.09 -25.01
C ASP A 183 7.52 -9.64 -25.91
N ASP A 184 6.29 -9.74 -25.42
CA ASP A 184 5.06 -9.29 -26.07
C ASP A 184 4.75 -7.80 -25.87
N GLY A 185 5.64 -7.05 -25.20
CA GLY A 185 5.51 -5.61 -24.95
C GLY A 185 4.59 -5.26 -23.77
N VAL A 186 4.16 -6.24 -22.98
CA VAL A 186 3.39 -6.01 -21.75
C VAL A 186 4.33 -5.74 -20.58
N VAL A 187 4.01 -4.74 -19.76
CA VAL A 187 4.73 -4.51 -18.50
C VAL A 187 4.01 -5.20 -17.36
N ARG A 188 4.71 -6.07 -16.63
CA ARG A 188 4.18 -6.81 -15.47
C ARG A 188 4.78 -6.24 -14.20
N VAL A 189 3.91 -5.89 -13.27
CA VAL A 189 4.29 -5.52 -11.91
C VAL A 189 3.86 -6.65 -10.98
N ARG A 190 4.83 -7.30 -10.35
CA ARG A 190 4.63 -8.40 -9.39
C ARG A 190 5.01 -7.96 -7.99
N TRP A 191 4.30 -8.46 -6.99
CA TRP A 191 4.64 -8.23 -5.59
C TRP A 191 4.20 -9.39 -4.69
N ASP A 192 4.75 -9.44 -3.49
CA ASP A 192 4.30 -10.38 -2.45
C ASP A 192 2.95 -9.90 -1.86
N ALA A 193 1.86 -10.48 -2.36
CA ALA A 193 0.51 -10.17 -1.91
C ALA A 193 0.15 -10.72 -0.51
N GLU A 194 0.93 -11.67 0.02
CA GLU A 194 0.76 -12.13 1.40
C GLU A 194 1.29 -11.07 2.38
N THR A 195 2.36 -10.37 2.00
CA THR A 195 2.93 -9.28 2.79
C THR A 195 2.22 -7.94 2.55
N PHE A 196 1.89 -7.62 1.30
CA PHE A 196 1.27 -6.35 0.89
C PHE A 196 -0.07 -6.62 0.18
N PRO A 197 -1.23 -6.46 0.85
CA PRO A 197 -2.53 -6.87 0.32
C PRO A 197 -2.97 -6.12 -0.94
N ALA A 198 -2.34 -4.98 -1.27
CA ALA A 198 -2.60 -4.29 -2.53
C ALA A 198 -1.43 -3.43 -2.98
N LEU A 199 -1.42 -3.17 -4.29
CA LEU A 199 -0.48 -2.29 -4.97
C LEU A 199 -1.26 -1.39 -5.93
N MET A 200 -0.82 -0.15 -6.06
CA MET A 200 -1.34 0.84 -7.00
C MET A 200 -0.24 1.26 -7.97
N VAL A 201 -0.57 1.33 -9.26
CA VAL A 201 0.34 1.81 -10.30
C VAL A 201 -0.21 3.08 -10.91
N ARG A 202 0.65 4.09 -11.05
CA ARG A 202 0.34 5.39 -11.62
C ARG A 202 1.34 5.78 -12.70
N HIS A 203 0.90 6.65 -13.59
CA HIS A 203 1.78 7.35 -14.49
C HIS A 203 2.77 8.19 -13.67
N PRO A 204 4.09 8.11 -13.93
CA PRO A 204 5.11 8.73 -13.08
C PRO A 204 5.02 10.26 -13.04
N GLU A 205 4.67 10.88 -14.18
CA GLU A 205 4.58 12.34 -14.32
C GLU A 205 3.19 12.91 -13.97
N THR A 206 2.12 12.40 -14.59
CA THR A 206 0.76 12.94 -14.41
C THR A 206 0.09 12.48 -13.11
N GLY A 207 0.58 11.41 -12.49
CA GLY A 207 -0.06 10.77 -11.34
C GLY A 207 -1.36 10.03 -11.68
N GLU A 208 -1.72 9.92 -12.96
CA GLU A 208 -2.89 9.20 -13.44
C GLU A 208 -2.88 7.76 -12.94
N LEU A 209 -4.02 7.27 -12.43
CA LEU A 209 -4.16 5.90 -11.97
C LEU A 209 -4.21 4.95 -13.17
N LEU A 210 -3.20 4.08 -13.29
CA LEU A 210 -3.13 3.07 -14.33
C LEU A 210 -3.79 1.76 -13.88
N ALA A 211 -3.50 1.31 -12.64
CA ALA A 211 -4.11 0.11 -12.10
C ALA A 211 -4.07 0.02 -10.57
N ILE A 212 -4.93 -0.85 -10.03
CA ILE A 212 -4.90 -1.32 -8.64
C ILE A 212 -4.92 -2.84 -8.65
N GLY A 213 -3.91 -3.47 -8.08
CA GLY A 213 -3.76 -4.91 -7.97
C GLY A 213 -3.97 -5.42 -6.54
N ARG A 214 -4.52 -6.64 -6.40
CA ARG A 214 -4.76 -7.30 -5.10
C ARG A 214 -4.32 -8.78 -5.06
N SER A 215 -3.75 -9.28 -6.16
CA SER A 215 -3.49 -10.71 -6.38
C SER A 215 -2.01 -11.02 -6.61
N GLY A 216 -1.10 -10.07 -6.33
CA GLY A 216 0.35 -10.26 -6.48
C GLY A 216 0.88 -9.98 -7.89
N GLU A 217 0.00 -9.68 -8.85
CA GLU A 217 0.39 -9.26 -10.20
C GLU A 217 -0.61 -8.28 -10.81
N VAL A 218 -0.10 -7.36 -11.62
CA VAL A 218 -0.87 -6.56 -12.58
C VAL A 218 -0.10 -6.42 -13.90
N SER A 219 -0.83 -6.46 -15.01
CA SER A 219 -0.28 -6.29 -16.36
C SER A 219 -0.77 -4.99 -16.97
N LEU A 220 0.14 -4.23 -17.57
CA LEU A 220 -0.12 -2.94 -18.20
C LEU A 220 0.31 -3.01 -19.67
N PRO A 221 -0.59 -2.68 -20.62
CA PRO A 221 -0.19 -2.55 -22.02
C PRO A 221 0.68 -1.29 -22.21
N GLY A 222 1.61 -1.34 -23.16
CA GLY A 222 2.36 -0.18 -23.64
C GLY A 222 3.83 -0.15 -23.25
N GLU A 223 4.53 0.84 -23.80
CA GLU A 223 5.98 1.00 -23.66
C GLU A 223 6.32 1.96 -22.51
N TRP A 224 6.36 1.43 -21.29
CA TRP A 224 6.71 2.21 -20.09
C TRP A 224 8.21 2.08 -19.79
N SER A 225 8.93 3.18 -19.62
CA SER A 225 10.32 3.16 -19.14
C SER A 225 10.41 3.21 -17.61
N THR A 226 9.44 3.85 -16.98
CA THR A 226 9.28 3.94 -15.53
C THR A 226 7.80 3.90 -15.16
N LEU A 227 7.50 3.50 -13.92
CA LEU A 227 6.16 3.50 -13.34
C LEU A 227 6.23 4.04 -11.92
N ARG A 228 5.23 4.81 -11.49
CA ARG A 228 5.06 5.10 -10.06
C ARG A 228 4.28 3.96 -9.43
N VAL A 229 4.89 3.28 -8.47
CA VAL A 229 4.33 2.11 -7.79
C VAL A 229 4.17 2.41 -6.31
N GLU A 230 3.02 2.05 -5.76
CA GLU A 230 2.69 2.25 -4.35
C GLU A 230 2.18 0.95 -3.74
N VAL A 231 2.77 0.51 -2.63
CA VAL A 231 2.34 -0.67 -1.87
C VAL A 231 1.57 -0.24 -0.63
N SER A 232 0.53 -1.00 -0.28
CA SER A 232 -0.28 -0.76 0.92
C SER A 232 -0.20 -1.97 1.85
N ASP A 233 -0.09 -1.70 3.16
CA ASP A 233 -0.25 -2.72 4.21
C ASP A 233 -1.72 -2.88 4.66
N GLY A 234 -2.64 -2.16 4.00
CA GLY A 234 -4.06 -2.11 4.33
C GLY A 234 -4.47 -0.89 5.16
N VAL A 235 -3.53 -0.14 5.73
CA VAL A 235 -3.75 1.10 6.49
C VAL A 235 -2.79 2.20 6.07
N ARG A 236 -1.52 1.88 5.88
CA ARG A 236 -0.46 2.76 5.37
C ARG A 236 -0.10 2.36 3.96
N SER A 237 0.52 3.30 3.26
CA SER A 237 1.14 3.04 1.98
C SER A 237 2.44 3.82 1.83
N ALA A 238 3.28 3.35 0.93
CA ALA A 238 4.46 4.07 0.44
C ALA A 238 4.59 3.82 -1.05
N GLY A 239 5.20 4.75 -1.79
CA GLY A 239 5.45 4.56 -3.21
C GLY A 239 6.78 5.13 -3.67
N ALA A 240 7.19 4.70 -4.86
CA ALA A 240 8.43 5.07 -5.50
C ALA A 240 8.24 5.05 -7.03
N VAL A 241 9.12 5.75 -7.74
CA VAL A 241 9.23 5.60 -9.21
C VAL A 241 10.23 4.48 -9.48
N LEU A 242 9.75 3.42 -10.12
CA LEU A 242 10.53 2.22 -10.43
C LEU A 242 10.82 2.16 -11.95
N PRO A 243 12.06 1.80 -12.35
CA PRO A 243 12.35 1.50 -13.75
C PRO A 243 11.66 0.20 -14.19
N VAL A 244 11.36 0.12 -15.48
CA VAL A 244 10.88 -1.12 -16.12
C VAL A 244 12.08 -1.85 -16.71
N HIS A 245 12.34 -3.07 -16.23
CA HIS A 245 13.46 -3.91 -16.65
C HIS A 245 13.13 -4.78 -17.86
#